data_AF-A0A3B9VQ35-F1
#
_entry.id   AF-A0A3B9VQ35-F1
#
_cell.length_a   1.000
_cell.length_b   1.000
_cell.length_c   1.000
_cell.angle_alpha   90.00
_cell.angle_beta   90.00
_cell.angle_gamma   90.00
#
_symmetry.space_group_name_H-M   'P 1'
#
loop_
_entity.id
_entity.type
_entity.pdbx_description
1 polymer ?
#
loop_
_entity_poly.entity_id
_entity_poly.type
_entity_poly.pdbx_seq_one_letter_code
_entity_poly.pdbx_strand_id
1 'polypeptide(L)'
;MVEDARAEGIDVTFDCYTYPYSGTSVTIHLPFWAKDGGPERTMAALADTEDRRKMKRELNSRSDIQGLWNNNWLHNFRQPQNKKYDGKTIAAIAEMREQDPADALFDLLLEEKLGISEVGLGTNAHTLPAFVSHPYGMIASDSILFGEYPNPRTYGCFPVVLAEFVRAEKHLKLPEAVRKMTSFPAQRLGLPDRGVLRDGFRADIVIFNPDTVHTSATKDDPKHYPVGIDYVIVNGEVVIENGSNTGATPGMALRRGR
;
A
#
# COMPACT_ATOMS: atom_id res chain seq x y z
N MET A 1 13.07 14.54 15.73
CA MET A 1 11.69 15.05 15.54
C MET A 1 10.67 14.33 16.41
N VAL A 2 10.37 13.04 16.18
CA VAL A 2 9.35 12.32 16.99
C VAL A 2 9.80 12.19 18.45
N GLU A 3 11.07 11.87 18.67
CA GLU A 3 11.65 11.77 20.02
C GLU A 3 11.63 13.12 20.74
N ASP A 4 12.07 14.20 20.08
CA ASP A 4 12.06 15.56 20.64
C ASP A 4 10.64 16.00 21.04
N ALA A 5 9.66 15.84 20.15
CA ALA A 5 8.27 16.17 20.42
C ALA A 5 7.71 15.36 21.62
N ARG A 6 8.08 14.08 21.74
CA ARG A 6 7.67 13.27 22.90
C ARG A 6 8.38 13.67 24.19
N ALA A 7 9.66 14.08 24.12
CA ALA A 7 10.38 14.63 25.27
C ALA A 7 9.74 15.95 25.77
N GLU A 8 9.12 16.71 24.87
CA GLU A 8 8.32 17.90 25.17
C GLU A 8 6.88 17.58 25.64
N GLY A 9 6.52 16.30 25.76
CA GLY A 9 5.20 15.87 26.24
C GLY A 9 4.12 15.78 25.17
N ILE A 10 4.47 15.91 23.88
CA ILE A 10 3.53 15.80 22.77
C ILE A 10 3.29 14.30 22.45
N ASP A 11 2.03 13.87 22.45
CA ASP A 11 1.66 12.51 22.04
C ASP A 11 1.69 12.35 20.51
N VAL A 12 2.91 12.12 19.99
CA VAL A 12 3.14 11.82 18.57
C VAL A 12 3.71 10.42 18.38
N THR A 13 3.24 9.76 17.33
CA THR A 13 3.70 8.46 16.83
C THR A 13 3.60 8.48 15.30
N PHE A 14 4.06 7.42 14.64
CA PHE A 14 3.90 7.26 13.19
C PHE A 14 3.69 5.80 12.83
N ASP A 15 3.31 5.54 11.59
CA ASP A 15 3.32 4.21 10.98
C ASP A 15 4.16 4.21 9.71
N CYS A 16 4.55 3.01 9.28
CA CYS A 16 5.25 2.80 8.01
C CYS A 16 4.92 1.41 7.45
N TYR A 17 5.04 1.29 6.12
CA TYR A 17 5.03 0.02 5.40
C TYR A 17 6.46 -0.48 5.17
N THR A 18 6.62 -1.78 4.96
CA THR A 18 7.92 -2.49 4.91
C THR A 18 8.54 -2.65 3.52
N TYR A 19 8.14 -1.81 2.56
CA TYR A 19 8.59 -1.92 1.17
C TYR A 19 9.15 -0.58 0.66
N PRO A 20 10.10 -0.59 -0.29
CA PRO A 20 10.57 0.64 -0.94
C PRO A 20 9.54 1.21 -1.94
N TYR A 21 8.51 0.44 -2.26
CA TYR A 21 7.48 0.81 -3.22
C TYR A 21 6.32 1.53 -2.54
N SER A 22 5.93 2.69 -3.07
CA SER A 22 4.66 3.36 -2.78
C SER A 22 3.60 2.99 -3.81
N GLY A 23 2.32 3.15 -3.47
CA GLY A 23 1.22 3.02 -4.43
C GLY A 23 0.17 4.11 -4.24
N THR A 24 -0.39 4.63 -5.33
CA THR A 24 -1.41 5.69 -5.31
C THR A 24 -2.23 5.71 -6.61
N SER A 25 -3.21 6.60 -6.72
CA SER A 25 -3.88 6.89 -8.00
C SER A 25 -2.97 7.71 -8.91
N VAL A 26 -2.91 7.36 -10.20
CA VAL A 26 -2.10 8.06 -11.21
C VAL A 26 -2.51 9.53 -11.36
N THR A 27 -3.75 9.86 -11.00
CA THR A 27 -4.27 11.25 -11.00
C THR A 27 -3.46 12.18 -10.09
N ILE A 28 -2.66 11.67 -9.15
CA ILE A 28 -1.76 12.47 -8.32
C ILE A 28 -0.85 13.37 -9.16
N HIS A 29 -0.43 12.90 -10.34
CA HIS A 29 0.49 13.62 -11.23
C HIS A 29 -0.16 14.76 -12.00
N LEU A 30 -1.49 14.78 -12.11
CA LEU A 30 -2.19 15.85 -12.80
C LEU A 30 -2.07 17.17 -12.01
N PRO A 31 -1.92 18.32 -12.69
CA PRO A 31 -1.89 19.61 -12.04
C PRO A 31 -3.12 19.89 -11.18
N PHE A 32 -2.96 20.65 -10.09
CA PHE A 32 -4.07 20.99 -9.19
C PHE A 32 -5.25 21.64 -9.93
N TRP A 33 -4.98 22.56 -10.87
CA TRP A 33 -6.02 23.25 -11.63
C TRP A 33 -6.87 22.31 -12.50
N ALA A 34 -6.30 21.17 -12.94
CA ALA A 34 -7.05 20.18 -13.71
C ALA A 34 -8.01 19.37 -12.81
N LYS A 35 -7.69 19.27 -11.51
CA LYS A 35 -8.45 18.51 -10.51
C LYS A 35 -9.44 19.36 -9.70
N ASP A 36 -9.28 20.69 -9.74
CA ASP A 36 -10.13 21.63 -9.01
C ASP A 36 -11.56 21.62 -9.58
N GLY A 37 -12.50 21.07 -8.81
CA GLY A 37 -13.87 20.79 -9.28
C GLY A 37 -14.19 19.29 -9.45
N GLY A 38 -13.27 18.39 -9.11
CA GLY A 38 -13.54 16.95 -8.99
C GLY A 38 -13.33 16.12 -10.26
N PRO A 39 -13.77 14.85 -10.25
CA PRO A 39 -13.54 13.89 -11.35
C PRO A 39 -14.05 14.36 -12.71
N GLU A 40 -15.25 14.94 -12.76
CA GLU A 40 -15.88 15.40 -14.00
C GLU A 40 -15.08 16.53 -14.64
N ARG A 41 -14.61 17.51 -13.84
CA ARG A 41 -13.74 18.59 -14.32
C ARG A 41 -12.39 18.06 -14.80
N THR A 42 -11.83 17.07 -14.09
CA THR A 42 -10.58 16.40 -14.48
C THR A 42 -10.73 15.72 -15.84
N MET A 43 -11.82 14.97 -16.05
CA MET A 43 -12.11 14.35 -17.34
C MET A 43 -12.33 15.40 -18.44
N ALA A 44 -13.01 16.51 -18.15
CA ALA A 44 -13.16 17.60 -19.11
C ALA A 44 -11.81 18.23 -19.50
N ALA A 45 -10.89 18.41 -18.54
CA ALA A 45 -9.53 18.91 -18.81
C ALA A 45 -8.73 17.95 -19.69
N LEU A 46 -8.85 16.64 -19.44
CA LEU A 46 -8.16 15.61 -20.21
C LEU A 46 -8.70 15.47 -21.64
N ALA A 47 -9.94 15.88 -21.89
CA ALA A 47 -10.58 15.89 -23.20
C ALA A 47 -10.34 17.20 -23.99
N ASP A 48 -9.99 18.30 -23.31
CA ASP A 48 -9.74 19.58 -23.95
C ASP A 48 -8.31 19.71 -24.50
N THR A 49 -8.18 20.22 -25.72
CA THR A 49 -6.89 20.27 -26.42
C THR A 49 -5.90 21.26 -25.80
N GLU A 50 -6.38 22.41 -25.31
CA GLU A 50 -5.52 23.42 -24.71
C GLU A 50 -5.10 23.01 -23.29
N ASP A 51 -6.02 22.47 -22.50
CA ASP A 51 -5.75 21.92 -21.19
C ASP A 51 -4.72 20.78 -21.28
N ARG A 52 -4.85 19.86 -22.25
CA ARG A 52 -3.84 18.80 -22.49
C ARG A 52 -2.46 19.36 -22.83
N ARG A 53 -2.36 20.35 -23.72
CA ARG A 53 -1.08 21.00 -24.05
C ARG A 53 -0.46 21.64 -22.82
N LYS A 54 -1.27 22.31 -22.00
CA LYS A 54 -0.82 22.92 -20.75
C LYS A 54 -0.33 21.87 -19.76
N MET A 55 -1.11 20.82 -19.50
CA MET A 55 -0.73 19.71 -18.61
C MET A 55 0.56 19.03 -19.07
N LYS A 56 0.70 18.76 -20.37
CA LYS A 56 1.89 18.13 -20.95
C LYS A 56 3.14 18.98 -20.74
N ARG A 57 3.06 20.29 -20.92
CA ARG A 57 4.18 21.21 -20.63
C ARG A 57 4.58 21.20 -19.15
N GLU A 58 3.60 21.23 -18.25
CA GLU A 58 3.85 21.20 -16.80
C GLU A 58 4.40 19.86 -16.33
N LEU A 59 3.93 18.73 -16.88
CA LEU A 59 4.47 17.41 -16.58
C LEU A 59 5.93 17.29 -17.04
N ASN A 60 6.22 17.71 -18.27
CA ASN A 60 7.55 17.61 -18.85
C ASN A 60 8.59 18.54 -18.21
N SER A 61 8.18 19.53 -17.42
CA SER A 61 9.10 20.39 -16.66
C SER A 61 9.49 19.81 -15.30
N ARG A 62 8.84 18.71 -14.85
CA ARG A 62 9.18 18.06 -13.58
C ARG A 62 10.48 17.27 -13.70
N SER A 63 11.32 17.35 -12.66
CA SER A 63 12.59 16.62 -12.60
C SER A 63 12.43 15.10 -12.47
N ASP A 64 11.30 14.64 -11.94
CA ASP A 64 10.99 13.22 -11.71
C ASP A 64 10.25 12.56 -12.89
N ILE A 65 9.94 13.30 -13.95
CA ILE A 65 9.06 12.84 -15.03
C ILE A 65 9.57 11.58 -15.73
N GLN A 66 10.89 11.45 -15.91
CA GLN A 66 11.47 10.25 -16.50
C GLN A 66 11.36 9.03 -15.60
N GLY A 67 11.43 9.23 -14.27
CA GLY A 67 11.18 8.17 -13.30
C GLY A 67 9.74 7.70 -13.37
N LEU A 68 8.78 8.63 -13.47
CA LEU A 68 7.36 8.31 -13.66
C LEU A 68 7.13 7.47 -14.92
N TRP A 69 7.71 7.86 -16.06
CA TRP A 69 7.51 7.15 -17.32
C TRP A 69 8.11 5.75 -17.35
N ASN A 70 9.29 5.57 -16.75
CA ASN A 70 10.08 4.37 -16.96
C ASN A 70 10.07 3.40 -15.77
N ASN A 71 9.75 3.85 -14.55
CA ASN A 71 9.89 3.03 -13.35
C ASN A 71 8.55 2.65 -12.70
N ASN A 72 7.55 3.52 -12.81
CA ASN A 72 6.22 3.26 -12.24
C ASN A 72 5.43 2.35 -13.17
N TRP A 73 4.82 1.31 -12.62
CA TRP A 73 3.90 0.46 -13.38
C TRP A 73 2.45 0.78 -13.04
N LEU A 74 1.61 0.69 -14.06
CA LEU A 74 0.19 0.93 -13.95
C LEU A 74 -0.55 -0.38 -13.69
N HIS A 75 -1.60 -0.31 -12.88
CA HIS A 75 -2.51 -1.42 -12.65
C HIS A 75 -3.94 -0.92 -12.43
N ASN A 76 -4.87 -1.87 -12.24
CA ASN A 76 -6.31 -1.60 -12.06
C ASN A 76 -6.99 -1.09 -13.34
N PHE A 77 -6.56 -1.59 -14.50
CA PHE A 77 -7.32 -1.43 -15.73
C PHE A 77 -8.61 -2.24 -15.63
N ARG A 78 -9.76 -1.61 -15.86
CA ARG A 78 -11.09 -2.25 -15.81
C ARG A 78 -11.62 -2.52 -17.20
N GLN A 79 -11.24 -1.72 -18.21
CA GLN A 79 -11.70 -1.94 -19.57
C GLN A 79 -10.98 -3.16 -20.20
N PRO A 80 -11.71 -4.09 -20.84
CA PRO A 80 -11.13 -5.29 -21.43
C PRO A 80 -9.97 -5.03 -22.39
N GLN A 81 -10.08 -3.99 -23.23
CA GLN A 81 -9.05 -3.64 -24.21
C GLN A 81 -7.73 -3.15 -23.58
N ASN A 82 -7.79 -2.66 -22.35
CA ASN A 82 -6.65 -2.08 -21.63
C ASN A 82 -6.01 -3.05 -20.64
N LYS A 83 -6.62 -4.22 -20.38
CA LYS A 83 -6.05 -5.27 -19.51
C LYS A 83 -4.63 -5.70 -19.91
N LYS A 84 -4.29 -5.61 -21.19
CA LYS A 84 -2.93 -5.89 -21.70
C LYS A 84 -1.85 -4.94 -21.15
N TYR A 85 -2.24 -3.85 -20.49
CA TYR A 85 -1.34 -2.84 -19.91
C TYR A 85 -1.09 -3.01 -18.41
N ASP A 86 -1.82 -3.90 -17.73
CA ASP A 86 -1.58 -4.21 -16.31
C ASP A 86 -0.11 -4.64 -16.09
N GLY A 87 0.55 -4.04 -15.11
CA GLY A 87 1.95 -4.28 -14.78
C GLY A 87 2.97 -3.56 -15.67
N LYS A 88 2.52 -2.81 -16.69
CA LYS A 88 3.42 -2.08 -17.61
C LYS A 88 3.67 -0.65 -17.17
N THR A 89 4.83 -0.13 -17.55
CA THR A 89 5.19 1.28 -17.35
C THR A 89 4.49 2.16 -18.39
N ILE A 90 4.38 3.45 -18.10
CA ILE A 90 3.75 4.41 -19.02
C ILE A 90 4.53 4.45 -20.34
N ALA A 91 5.87 4.43 -20.30
CA ALA A 91 6.72 4.40 -21.48
C ALA A 91 6.45 3.15 -22.35
N ALA A 92 6.36 1.96 -21.74
CA ALA A 92 6.08 0.73 -22.48
C ALA A 92 4.68 0.75 -23.11
N ILE A 93 3.69 1.29 -22.41
CA ILE A 93 2.33 1.43 -22.95
C ILE A 93 2.30 2.44 -24.11
N ALA A 94 3.03 3.55 -23.97
CA ALA A 94 3.13 4.58 -24.99
C ALA A 94 3.78 4.03 -26.27
N GLU A 95 4.83 3.20 -26.15
CA GLU A 95 5.42 2.46 -27.27
C GLU A 95 4.40 1.52 -27.93
N MET A 96 3.67 0.73 -27.14
CA MET A 96 2.61 -0.16 -27.67
C MET A 96 1.46 0.59 -28.36
N ARG A 97 1.25 1.87 -28.02
CA ARG A 97 0.21 2.74 -28.59
C ARG A 97 0.75 3.66 -29.70
N GLU A 98 2.06 3.66 -29.95
CA GLU A 98 2.74 4.62 -30.84
C GLU A 98 2.41 6.09 -30.49
N GLN A 99 2.37 6.40 -29.19
CA GLN A 99 2.01 7.71 -28.66
C GLN A 99 3.13 8.31 -27.81
N ASP A 100 3.05 9.62 -27.59
CA ASP A 100 3.81 10.28 -26.53
C ASP A 100 3.33 9.77 -25.15
N PRO A 101 4.23 9.57 -24.17
CA PRO A 101 3.86 9.09 -22.83
C PRO A 101 2.76 9.89 -22.12
N ALA A 102 2.78 11.23 -22.24
CA ALA A 102 1.76 12.06 -21.61
C ALA A 102 0.40 11.89 -22.29
N ASP A 103 0.39 11.80 -23.62
CA ASP A 103 -0.84 11.59 -24.38
C ASP A 103 -1.44 10.21 -24.14
N ALA A 104 -0.61 9.17 -24.10
CA ALA A 104 -1.03 7.82 -23.71
C ALA A 104 -1.63 7.81 -22.30
N LEU A 105 -0.98 8.48 -21.34
CA LEU A 105 -1.51 8.61 -19.98
C LEU A 105 -2.89 9.29 -19.96
N PHE A 106 -3.04 10.42 -20.63
CA PHE A 106 -4.29 11.18 -20.63
C PHE A 106 -5.45 10.39 -21.25
N ASP A 107 -5.19 9.70 -22.36
CA ASP A 107 -6.18 8.86 -23.02
C ASP A 107 -6.60 7.69 -22.13
N LEU A 108 -5.63 6.99 -21.51
CA LEU A 108 -5.92 5.92 -20.56
C LEU A 108 -6.76 6.40 -19.37
N LEU A 109 -6.46 7.59 -18.82
CA LEU A 109 -7.24 8.18 -17.73
C LEU A 109 -8.69 8.47 -18.15
N LEU A 110 -8.95 8.86 -19.40
CA LEU A 110 -10.31 9.00 -19.92
C LEU A 110 -10.99 7.64 -20.10
N GLU A 111 -10.32 6.69 -20.75
CA GLU A 111 -10.82 5.34 -21.04
C GLU A 111 -11.20 4.58 -19.76
N GLU A 112 -10.40 4.72 -18.71
CA GLU A 112 -10.57 4.06 -17.41
C GLU A 112 -11.32 4.90 -16.37
N LYS A 113 -11.86 6.07 -16.77
CA LYS A 113 -12.59 6.99 -15.88
C LYS A 113 -11.79 7.32 -14.60
N LEU A 114 -10.52 7.68 -14.78
CA LEU A 114 -9.55 8.03 -13.73
C LEU A 114 -9.21 6.88 -12.76
N GLY A 115 -9.65 5.65 -13.04
CA GLY A 115 -9.56 4.51 -12.14
C GLY A 115 -8.18 3.84 -12.05
N ILE A 116 -7.16 4.35 -12.75
CA ILE A 116 -5.84 3.72 -12.81
C ILE A 116 -5.05 4.06 -11.55
N SER A 117 -4.36 3.05 -11.03
CA SER A 117 -3.40 3.18 -9.94
C SER A 117 -1.99 2.91 -10.46
N GLU A 118 -1.00 3.47 -9.77
CA GLU A 118 0.41 3.21 -10.01
C GLU A 118 1.10 2.68 -8.77
N VAL A 119 2.20 1.97 -9.02
CA VAL A 119 3.18 1.61 -8.01
C VAL A 119 4.56 2.01 -8.53
N GLY A 120 5.39 2.56 -7.66
CA GLY A 120 6.71 3.09 -7.99
C GLY A 120 7.62 3.13 -6.77
N LEU A 121 8.90 3.47 -6.97
CA LEU A 121 9.80 3.71 -5.84
C LEU A 121 9.33 4.97 -5.09
N GLY A 122 9.10 4.83 -3.79
CA GLY A 122 8.61 5.92 -2.95
C GLY A 122 9.52 6.21 -1.76
N THR A 123 9.92 5.16 -1.04
CA THR A 123 10.78 5.28 0.16
C THR A 123 12.21 4.89 -0.16
N ASN A 124 13.16 5.50 0.54
CA ASN A 124 14.56 5.11 0.45
C ASN A 124 14.76 3.80 1.22
N ALA A 125 15.00 2.71 0.49
CA ALA A 125 15.24 1.37 1.03
C ALA A 125 16.31 1.35 2.14
N HIS A 126 17.35 2.19 2.04
CA HIS A 126 18.41 2.25 3.04
C HIS A 126 17.98 2.86 4.38
N THR A 127 16.93 3.69 4.37
CA THR A 127 16.40 4.31 5.59
C THR A 127 15.29 3.48 6.21
N LEU A 128 14.70 2.54 5.47
CA LEU A 128 13.53 1.78 5.86
C LEU A 128 13.73 1.01 7.18
N PRO A 129 14.87 0.33 7.43
CA PRO A 129 15.08 -0.34 8.72
C PRO A 129 14.96 0.59 9.92
N ALA A 130 15.46 1.83 9.80
CA ALA A 130 15.39 2.80 10.89
C ALA A 130 13.94 3.19 11.23
N PHE A 131 13.05 3.31 10.24
CA PHE A 131 11.63 3.59 10.48
C PHE A 131 10.91 2.37 11.08
N VAL A 132 11.13 1.18 10.51
CA VAL A 132 10.50 -0.06 10.97
C VAL A 132 10.91 -0.38 12.41
N SER A 133 12.19 -0.21 12.76
CA SER A 133 12.72 -0.50 14.08
C SER A 133 12.51 0.62 15.11
N HIS A 134 12.03 1.80 14.71
CA HIS A 134 11.90 2.93 15.61
C HIS A 134 10.88 2.67 16.74
N PRO A 135 11.17 2.96 18.03
CA PRO A 135 10.30 2.58 19.16
C PRO A 135 8.87 3.15 19.09
N TYR A 136 8.69 4.28 18.42
CA TYR A 136 7.39 4.95 18.24
C TYR A 136 6.71 4.71 16.88
N GLY A 137 7.27 3.83 16.05
CA GLY A 137 6.71 3.42 14.76
C GLY A 137 5.80 2.19 14.87
N MET A 138 4.64 2.24 14.24
CA MET A 138 3.73 1.10 14.00
C MET A 138 3.89 0.59 12.57
N ILE A 139 3.34 -0.60 12.30
CA ILE A 139 3.32 -1.16 10.94
C ILE A 139 1.94 -0.97 10.34
N ALA A 140 1.89 -0.40 9.15
CA ALA A 140 0.69 -0.28 8.33
C ALA A 140 1.03 -0.69 6.90
N SER A 141 0.17 -1.47 6.25
CA SER A 141 0.46 -1.98 4.92
C SER A 141 0.33 -0.93 3.81
N ASP A 142 -0.51 0.10 4.03
CA ASP A 142 -0.80 1.14 3.04
C ASP A 142 -1.25 0.53 1.68
N SER A 143 -2.00 -0.57 1.75
CA SER A 143 -2.31 -1.40 0.58
C SER A 143 -3.44 -0.83 -0.28
N ILE A 144 -3.25 -0.85 -1.59
CA ILE A 144 -4.34 -0.73 -2.57
C ILE A 144 -4.65 -2.12 -3.10
N LEU A 145 -5.86 -2.62 -2.83
CA LEU A 145 -6.28 -4.01 -3.11
C LEU A 145 -6.81 -4.24 -4.54
N PHE A 146 -6.82 -3.20 -5.38
CA PHE A 146 -7.39 -3.29 -6.72
C PHE A 146 -6.36 -3.72 -7.78
N GLY A 147 -6.85 -4.31 -8.89
CA GLY A 147 -6.03 -4.67 -10.05
C GLY A 147 -5.23 -5.97 -9.91
N GLU A 148 -4.50 -6.30 -10.98
CA GLU A 148 -3.74 -7.56 -11.04
C GLU A 148 -2.28 -7.43 -10.59
N TYR A 149 -1.72 -6.22 -10.68
CA TYR A 149 -0.34 -5.93 -10.25
C TYR A 149 -0.29 -4.88 -9.12
N PRO A 150 -0.97 -5.10 -7.98
CA PRO A 150 -0.84 -4.21 -6.83
C PRO A 150 0.60 -4.20 -6.29
N ASN A 151 0.88 -3.28 -5.38
CA ASN A 151 2.14 -3.26 -4.66
C ASN A 151 2.31 -4.59 -3.87
N PRO A 152 3.48 -5.27 -3.90
CA PRO A 152 3.70 -6.51 -3.16
C PRO A 152 3.44 -6.40 -1.65
N ARG A 153 3.57 -5.19 -1.08
CA ARG A 153 3.18 -4.92 0.32
C ARG A 153 1.74 -5.28 0.65
N THR A 154 0.87 -5.30 -0.37
CA THR A 154 -0.54 -5.70 -0.24
C THR A 154 -0.69 -7.09 0.37
N TYR A 155 0.17 -8.03 0.00
CA TYR A 155 0.13 -9.40 0.49
C TYR A 155 1.28 -9.73 1.46
N GLY A 156 2.30 -8.88 1.50
CA GLY A 156 3.55 -9.17 2.19
C GLY A 156 3.90 -8.34 3.41
N CYS A 157 3.21 -7.23 3.68
CA CYS A 157 3.64 -6.24 4.69
C CYS A 157 4.02 -6.85 6.06
N PHE A 158 3.08 -7.55 6.70
CA PHE A 158 3.28 -8.12 8.04
C PHE A 158 4.23 -9.35 8.03
N PRO A 159 4.12 -10.31 7.09
CA PRO A 159 5.09 -11.39 6.94
C PRO A 159 6.53 -10.91 6.79
N VAL A 160 6.78 -9.83 6.03
CA VAL A 160 8.13 -9.25 5.85
C VAL A 160 8.71 -8.75 7.17
N VAL A 161 7.91 -8.15 8.06
CA VAL A 161 8.39 -7.76 9.41
C VAL A 161 8.96 -8.97 10.14
N LEU A 162 8.25 -10.10 10.12
CA LEU A 162 8.63 -11.32 10.83
C LEU A 162 9.80 -12.04 10.15
N ALA A 163 9.77 -12.13 8.83
CA ALA A 163 10.76 -12.86 8.05
C ALA A 163 12.10 -12.12 7.94
N GLU A 164 12.05 -10.83 7.61
CA GLU A 164 13.23 -10.05 7.28
C GLU A 164 13.69 -9.27 8.52
N PHE A 165 12.85 -8.37 9.05
CA PHE A 165 13.26 -7.48 10.13
C PHE A 165 13.47 -8.17 11.49
N VAL A 166 12.82 -9.32 11.74
CA VAL A 166 13.02 -10.12 12.96
C VAL A 166 14.00 -11.26 12.73
N ARG A 167 13.71 -12.18 11.79
CA ARG A 167 14.47 -13.42 11.65
C ARG A 167 15.78 -13.25 10.88
N ALA A 168 15.77 -12.63 9.71
CA ALA A 168 16.95 -12.53 8.84
C ALA A 168 17.93 -11.43 9.28
N GLU A 169 17.43 -10.20 9.44
CA GLU A 169 18.25 -9.00 9.65
C GLU A 169 18.37 -8.61 11.13
N LYS A 170 17.47 -9.12 11.98
CA LYS A 170 17.49 -8.93 13.44
C LYS A 170 17.45 -7.46 13.88
N HIS A 171 16.81 -6.61 13.08
CA HIS A 171 16.50 -5.24 13.45
C HIS A 171 15.49 -5.13 14.60
N LEU A 172 14.66 -6.17 14.78
CA LEU A 172 13.62 -6.24 15.82
C LEU A 172 13.67 -7.57 16.57
N LYS A 173 13.29 -7.56 17.85
CA LYS A 173 12.93 -8.78 18.58
C LYS A 173 11.48 -9.15 18.26
N LEU A 174 11.16 -10.45 18.26
CA LEU A 174 9.81 -10.93 17.95
C LEU A 174 8.69 -10.27 18.79
N PRO A 175 8.81 -10.13 20.13
CA PRO A 175 7.76 -9.47 20.92
C PRO A 175 7.57 -7.99 20.56
N GLU A 176 8.64 -7.31 20.15
CA GLU A 176 8.58 -5.91 19.73
C GLU A 176 7.87 -5.77 18.39
N ALA A 177 8.20 -6.62 17.42
CA ALA A 177 7.50 -6.70 16.14
C ALA A 177 6.00 -6.99 16.35
N VAL A 178 5.65 -7.99 17.17
CA VAL A 178 4.25 -8.30 17.50
C VAL A 178 3.57 -7.09 18.12
N ARG A 179 4.19 -6.41 19.08
CA ARG A 179 3.63 -5.19 19.70
C ARG A 179 3.33 -4.10 18.67
N LYS A 180 4.23 -3.86 17.71
CA LYS A 180 4.08 -2.87 16.63
C LYS A 180 2.93 -3.16 15.66
N MET A 181 2.46 -4.41 15.63
CA MET A 181 1.38 -4.89 14.77
C MET A 181 0.07 -5.19 15.54
N THR A 182 0.07 -5.12 16.88
CA THR A 182 -1.08 -5.50 17.73
C THR A 182 -1.43 -4.44 18.78
N SER A 183 -0.82 -4.51 19.97
CA SER A 183 -1.16 -3.66 21.11
C SER A 183 -0.87 -2.18 20.88
N PHE A 184 0.17 -1.83 20.12
CA PHE A 184 0.48 -0.43 19.84
C PHE A 184 -0.57 0.25 18.94
N PRO A 185 -0.94 -0.29 17.76
CA PRO A 185 -2.04 0.27 16.99
C PRO A 185 -3.38 0.22 17.72
N ALA A 186 -3.68 -0.83 18.50
CA ALA A 186 -4.89 -0.88 19.33
C ALA A 186 -4.95 0.26 20.36
N GLN A 187 -3.84 0.53 21.04
CA GLN A 187 -3.72 1.67 21.96
C GLN A 187 -3.90 3.01 21.23
N ARG A 188 -3.26 3.18 20.07
CA ARG A 188 -3.30 4.43 19.30
C ARG A 188 -4.71 4.74 18.78
N LEU A 189 -5.45 3.71 18.36
CA LEU A 189 -6.82 3.84 17.85
C LEU A 189 -7.88 3.86 18.98
N GLY A 190 -7.49 3.56 20.21
CA GLY A 190 -8.40 3.55 21.37
C GLY A 190 -9.34 2.33 21.37
N LEU A 191 -8.80 1.15 21.06
CA LEU A 191 -9.51 -0.13 21.07
C LEU A 191 -9.23 -0.86 22.41
N PRO A 192 -10.14 -0.76 23.41
CA PRO A 192 -9.82 -1.16 24.79
C PRO A 192 -9.81 -2.67 25.01
N ASP A 193 -10.42 -3.46 24.13
CA ASP A 193 -10.62 -4.91 24.26
C ASP A 193 -9.87 -5.73 23.18
N ARG A 194 -8.87 -5.14 22.52
CA ARG A 194 -8.10 -5.77 21.41
C ARG A 194 -6.60 -5.54 21.49
N GLY A 195 -5.85 -6.28 20.67
CA GLY A 195 -4.40 -6.12 20.48
C GLY A 195 -3.52 -6.76 21.55
N VAL A 196 -4.11 -7.39 22.57
CA VAL A 196 -3.42 -8.13 23.62
C VAL A 196 -4.16 -9.43 23.89
N LEU A 197 -3.45 -10.55 24.07
CA LEU A 197 -4.03 -11.79 24.54
C LEU A 197 -4.23 -11.71 26.07
N ARG A 198 -5.48 -11.58 26.50
CA ARG A 198 -5.89 -11.46 27.90
C ARG A 198 -7.34 -11.92 28.07
N ASP A 199 -7.66 -12.49 29.21
CA ASP A 199 -9.04 -12.82 29.56
C ASP A 199 -9.96 -11.59 29.44
N GLY A 200 -11.14 -11.80 28.83
CA GLY A 200 -12.12 -10.75 28.56
C GLY A 200 -11.85 -9.91 27.30
N PHE A 201 -10.70 -10.08 26.62
CA PHE A 201 -10.44 -9.43 25.34
C PHE A 201 -11.04 -10.24 24.18
N ARG A 202 -11.19 -9.60 23.02
CA ARG A 202 -11.65 -10.25 21.79
C ARG A 202 -10.61 -11.29 21.35
N ALA A 203 -11.11 -12.44 20.92
CA ALA A 203 -10.28 -13.50 20.36
C ALA A 203 -9.90 -13.18 18.89
N ASP A 204 -9.09 -12.14 18.72
CA ASP A 204 -8.39 -11.84 17.47
C ASP A 204 -6.97 -12.41 17.55
N ILE A 205 -6.74 -13.54 16.90
CA ILE A 205 -5.54 -14.35 17.11
C ILE A 205 -4.96 -14.75 15.76
N VAL A 206 -3.64 -14.67 15.64
CA VAL A 206 -2.88 -15.21 14.50
C VAL A 206 -1.95 -16.30 15.03
N ILE A 207 -2.02 -17.49 14.44
CA ILE A 207 -1.09 -18.59 14.70
C ILE A 207 -0.18 -18.69 13.49
N PHE A 208 1.13 -18.48 13.71
CA PHE A 208 2.13 -18.50 12.66
C PHE A 208 3.39 -19.22 13.14
N ASN A 209 4.13 -19.80 12.19
CA ASN A 209 5.42 -20.41 12.44
C ASN A 209 6.54 -19.36 12.26
N PRO A 210 7.26 -18.99 13.34
CA PRO A 210 8.28 -17.96 13.27
C PRO A 210 9.49 -18.34 12.39
N ASP A 211 9.72 -19.62 12.15
CA ASP A 211 10.85 -20.10 11.34
C ASP A 211 10.54 -20.09 9.84
N THR A 212 9.26 -20.23 9.47
CA THR A 212 8.84 -20.37 8.06
C THR A 212 8.02 -19.21 7.54
N VAL A 213 7.51 -18.31 8.38
CA VAL A 213 6.69 -17.19 7.93
C VAL A 213 7.46 -16.31 6.94
N HIS A 214 6.89 -16.10 5.74
CA HIS A 214 7.40 -15.22 4.69
C HIS A 214 6.31 -14.95 3.64
N THR A 215 6.62 -14.11 2.65
CA THR A 215 5.79 -13.86 1.47
C THR A 215 6.61 -14.09 0.22
N SER A 216 5.96 -14.58 -0.84
CA SER A 216 6.55 -14.68 -2.18
C SER A 216 6.05 -13.56 -3.11
N ALA A 217 5.29 -12.59 -2.58
CA ALA A 217 4.79 -11.47 -3.35
C ALA A 217 5.96 -10.59 -3.83
N THR A 218 6.11 -10.50 -5.14
CA THR A 218 7.13 -9.68 -5.81
C THR A 218 6.47 -8.57 -6.63
N LYS A 219 7.27 -7.68 -7.23
CA LYS A 219 6.76 -6.69 -8.17
C LYS A 219 6.05 -7.35 -9.36
N ASP A 220 6.65 -8.39 -9.92
CA ASP A 220 6.18 -9.03 -11.16
C ASP A 220 5.08 -10.07 -10.89
N ASP A 221 5.02 -10.58 -9.67
CA ASP A 221 3.99 -11.51 -9.21
C ASP A 221 3.54 -11.15 -7.78
N PRO A 222 2.70 -10.11 -7.61
CA PRO A 222 2.41 -9.54 -6.30
C PRO A 222 1.28 -10.23 -5.52
N LYS A 223 0.47 -11.08 -6.17
CA LYS A 223 -0.76 -11.66 -5.59
C LYS A 223 -0.53 -13.04 -4.97
N HIS A 224 0.48 -13.13 -4.10
CA HIS A 224 0.80 -14.36 -3.37
C HIS A 224 0.47 -14.25 -1.89
N TYR A 225 -0.39 -15.14 -1.40
CA TYR A 225 -0.63 -15.26 0.03
C TYR A 225 0.66 -15.66 0.76
N PRO A 226 0.85 -15.18 2.00
CA PRO A 226 2.02 -15.55 2.78
C PRO A 226 1.97 -17.01 3.22
N VAL A 227 3.15 -17.57 3.45
CA VAL A 227 3.36 -18.92 4.00
C VAL A 227 3.61 -18.82 5.49
N GLY A 228 3.30 -19.87 6.23
CA GLY A 228 3.60 -20.00 7.66
C GLY A 228 2.60 -19.29 8.58
N ILE A 229 1.42 -18.92 8.06
CA ILE A 229 0.29 -18.42 8.84
C ILE A 229 -0.85 -19.44 8.71
N ASP A 230 -0.97 -20.32 9.70
CA ASP A 230 -1.86 -21.48 9.62
C ASP A 230 -3.30 -21.10 9.99
N TYR A 231 -3.46 -20.24 11.00
CA TYR A 231 -4.77 -19.83 11.49
C TYR A 231 -4.86 -18.34 11.73
N VAL A 232 -6.01 -17.78 11.37
CA VAL A 232 -6.43 -16.44 11.76
C VAL A 232 -7.84 -16.56 12.33
N ILE A 233 -8.02 -16.00 13.52
CA ILE A 233 -9.26 -15.99 14.27
C ILE A 233 -9.66 -14.54 14.46
N VAL A 234 -10.92 -14.20 14.18
CA VAL A 234 -11.46 -12.87 14.35
C VAL A 234 -12.73 -12.98 15.20
N ASN A 235 -12.78 -12.26 16.31
CA ASN A 235 -13.90 -12.33 17.27
C ASN A 235 -14.24 -13.77 17.72
N GLY A 236 -13.25 -14.68 17.76
CA GLY A 236 -13.42 -16.07 18.19
C GLY A 236 -13.83 -17.06 17.09
N GLU A 237 -14.01 -16.60 15.86
CA GLU A 237 -14.33 -17.45 14.71
C GLU A 237 -13.14 -17.56 13.75
N VAL A 238 -12.86 -18.76 13.27
CA VAL A 238 -11.73 -19.06 12.39
C VAL A 238 -12.04 -18.55 10.97
N VAL A 239 -11.26 -17.58 10.49
CA VAL A 239 -11.40 -16.97 9.16
C VAL A 239 -10.36 -17.48 8.17
N ILE A 240 -9.20 -17.93 8.67
CA ILE A 240 -8.19 -18.67 7.91
C ILE A 240 -7.93 -19.99 8.66
N GLU A 241 -8.03 -21.11 7.97
CA GLU A 241 -7.74 -22.45 8.48
C GLU A 241 -6.78 -23.16 7.52
N ASN A 242 -5.65 -23.65 8.05
CA ASN A 242 -4.58 -24.27 7.27
C ASN A 242 -4.19 -23.43 6.03
N GLY A 243 -4.07 -22.11 6.22
CA GLY A 243 -3.72 -21.15 5.16
C GLY A 243 -4.83 -20.83 4.15
N SER A 244 -6.03 -21.42 4.30
CA SER A 244 -7.16 -21.20 3.38
C SER A 244 -8.26 -20.35 4.03
N ASN A 245 -8.86 -19.45 3.27
CA ASN A 245 -9.97 -18.63 3.75
C ASN A 245 -11.24 -19.48 3.91
N THR A 246 -11.91 -19.38 5.06
CA THR A 246 -13.11 -20.17 5.40
C THR A 246 -14.40 -19.57 4.86
N GLY A 247 -14.38 -18.31 4.41
CA GLY A 247 -15.56 -17.53 4.02
C GLY A 247 -16.29 -16.86 5.19
N ALA A 248 -15.88 -17.14 6.43
CA ALA A 248 -16.45 -16.50 7.62
C ALA A 248 -16.16 -14.99 7.63
N THR A 249 -17.17 -14.19 7.99
CA THR A 249 -17.07 -12.72 8.05
C THR A 249 -17.46 -12.16 9.44
N PRO A 250 -16.85 -12.64 10.54
CA PRO A 250 -17.21 -12.25 11.91
C PRO A 250 -16.77 -10.82 12.28
N GLY A 251 -16.26 -10.05 11.32
CA GLY A 251 -15.80 -8.69 11.52
C GLY A 251 -16.91 -7.76 12.01
N MET A 252 -16.54 -6.79 12.85
CA MET A 252 -17.47 -5.80 13.39
C MET A 252 -16.95 -4.39 13.14
N ALA A 253 -17.87 -3.45 12.91
CA ALA A 253 -17.52 -2.03 12.86
C ALA A 253 -17.05 -1.57 14.24
N LEU A 254 -15.80 -1.11 14.34
CA LEU A 254 -15.22 -0.59 15.59
C LEU A 254 -15.60 0.88 15.76
N ARG A 255 -16.03 1.26 16.95
CA ARG A 255 -16.38 2.65 17.27
C ARG A 255 -15.44 3.13 18.37
N ARG A 256 -14.89 4.34 18.22
CA ARG A 256 -13.97 4.89 19.23
C ARG A 256 -14.65 4.88 20.61
N GLY A 257 -14.03 4.17 21.57
CA GLY A 257 -14.56 4.04 22.93
C GLY A 257 -15.62 2.95 23.15
N ARG A 258 -15.87 2.06 22.19
CA ARG A 258 -16.77 0.89 22.33
C ARG A 258 -16.27 -0.34 21.58
#